data_AF-A0A936BVN8-F1
#
_entry.id   AF-A0A936BVN8-F1
#
_cell.length_a   1.000
_cell.length_b   1.000
_cell.length_c   1.000
_cell.angle_alpha   90.00
_cell.angle_beta   90.00
_cell.angle_gamma   90.00
#
_symmetry.space_group_name_H-M   'P 1'
#
loop_
_entity.id
_entity.type
_entity.pdbx_description
1 polymer ?
#
loop_
_entity_poly.entity_id
_entity_poly.type
_entity_poly.pdbx_seq_one_letter_code
_entity_poly.pdbx_strand_id
1 'polypeptide(L)'
;MLDPVPYAFTRAPGGVVPEGVAPLVTVREAEALTLVLPRADAERLGVPLDFLARRIILTVHSDLAAVGMMARVATALAGAGIPCNAVAGAYHDHLFVPDADAAAMAAAARGPPGARRMRSSTR
;
A
#
# COMPACT_ATOMS: atom_id res chain seq x y z
N MET A 1 3.52 -8.54 -2.06
CA MET A 1 2.57 -9.51 -1.47
C MET A 1 1.25 -8.78 -1.18
N LEU A 2 0.11 -9.33 -1.59
CA LEU A 2 -1.21 -8.78 -1.24
C LEU A 2 -1.59 -9.24 0.16
N ASP A 3 -1.98 -8.30 1.01
CA ASP A 3 -2.49 -8.57 2.34
C ASP A 3 -3.99 -8.94 2.31
N PRO A 4 -4.41 -10.07 2.91
CA PRO A 4 -5.82 -10.48 2.95
C PRO A 4 -6.65 -9.67 3.96
N VAL A 5 -6.07 -8.72 4.69
CA VAL A 5 -6.81 -7.82 5.59
C VAL A 5 -7.23 -6.55 4.84
N PRO A 6 -8.51 -6.14 4.91
CA PRO A 6 -8.93 -4.82 4.46
C PRO A 6 -8.58 -3.78 5.53
N TYR A 7 -8.09 -2.62 5.09
CA TYR A 7 -7.69 -1.51 5.93
C TYR A 7 -8.59 -0.31 5.71
N ALA A 8 -8.87 0.42 6.78
CA ALA A 8 -9.55 1.71 6.74
C ALA A 8 -8.54 2.83 7.01
N PHE A 9 -8.61 3.87 6.20
CA PHE A 9 -8.07 5.17 6.52
C PHE A 9 -9.16 5.95 7.26
N THR A 10 -8.78 6.54 8.39
CA THR A 10 -9.68 7.35 9.22
C THR A 10 -8.87 8.40 9.97
N ARG A 11 -9.56 9.38 10.54
CA ARG A 11 -8.99 10.30 11.52
C ARG A 11 -9.16 9.73 12.92
N ALA A 12 -8.14 9.93 13.76
CA ALA A 12 -8.16 9.50 15.15
C ALA A 12 -9.12 10.38 15.95
N PRO A 13 -10.09 9.80 16.69
CA PRO A 13 -10.98 10.58 17.52
C PRO A 13 -10.17 11.26 18.64
N GLY A 14 -10.36 12.57 18.81
CA GLY A 14 -9.58 13.36 19.78
C GLY A 14 -8.09 13.51 19.45
N GLY A 15 -7.65 13.15 18.23
CA GLY A 15 -6.27 13.36 17.78
C GLY A 15 -5.23 12.40 18.35
N VAL A 16 -5.66 11.32 19.01
CA VAL A 16 -4.80 10.29 19.63
C VAL A 16 -5.25 8.90 19.22
N VAL A 17 -4.33 7.93 19.22
CA VAL A 17 -4.67 6.53 18.94
C VAL A 17 -5.56 6.00 20.08
N PRO A 18 -6.77 5.49 19.78
CA PRO A 18 -7.64 4.93 20.80
C PRO A 18 -7.05 3.67 21.46
N GLU A 19 -7.42 3.41 22.70
CA GLU A 19 -7.03 2.17 23.38
C GLU A 19 -7.62 0.93 22.69
N GLY A 20 -6.90 -0.19 22.77
CA GLY A 20 -7.38 -1.47 22.26
C GLY A 20 -7.33 -1.63 20.73
N VAL A 21 -6.70 -0.69 20.02
CA VAL A 21 -6.35 -0.82 18.60
C VAL A 21 -4.85 -0.60 18.38
N ALA A 22 -4.32 -1.22 17.33
CA ALA A 22 -2.93 -1.04 16.90
C ALA A 22 -2.93 -0.66 15.41
N PRO A 23 -2.98 0.64 15.08
CA PRO A 23 -2.89 1.09 13.70
C PRO A 23 -1.59 0.61 13.07
N LEU A 24 -1.67 0.20 11.82
CA LEU A 24 -0.50 -0.18 11.03
C LEU A 24 0.33 1.06 10.65
N VAL A 25 -0.36 2.17 10.36
CA VAL A 25 0.26 3.46 10.03
C VAL A 25 -0.45 4.54 10.84
N THR A 26 0.33 5.50 11.33
CA THR A 26 -0.19 6.78 11.82
C THR A 26 0.55 7.92 11.13
N VAL A 27 -0.18 8.92 10.67
CA VAL A 27 0.40 10.14 10.08
C VAL A 27 -0.11 11.33 10.86
N ARG A 28 0.80 12.13 11.44
CA ARG A 28 0.44 13.36 12.12
C ARG A 28 0.39 14.48 11.09
N GLU A 29 -0.82 14.92 10.75
CA GLU A 29 -1.08 16.05 9.87
C GLU A 29 -1.38 17.29 10.72
N ALA A 30 -1.48 18.47 10.09
CA ALA A 30 -1.80 19.70 10.81
C ALA A 30 -3.25 19.70 11.31
N GLU A 31 -4.13 19.03 10.56
CA GLU A 31 -5.57 18.99 10.75
C GLU A 31 -5.98 17.88 11.72
N ALA A 32 -5.31 16.72 11.65
CA ALA A 32 -5.67 15.53 12.43
C ALA A 32 -4.54 14.50 12.49
N LEU A 33 -4.70 13.51 13.36
CA LEU A 33 -3.93 12.27 13.31
C LEU A 33 -4.66 11.29 12.39
N THR A 34 -4.08 10.97 11.24
CA THR A 34 -4.59 9.91 10.36
C THR A 34 -4.15 8.55 10.88
N LEU A 35 -5.07 7.59 10.85
CA LEU A 35 -4.86 6.19 11.21
C LEU A 35 -5.15 5.31 9.98
N VAL A 36 -4.28 4.33 9.75
CA VAL A 36 -4.55 3.21 8.86
C VAL A 36 -4.56 1.94 9.70
N LEU A 37 -5.73 1.34 9.86
CA LEU A 37 -5.95 0.19 10.74
C LEU A 37 -6.88 -0.83 10.08
N PRO A 38 -6.92 -2.10 10.57
CA PRO A 38 -7.86 -3.08 10.05
C PRO A 38 -9.29 -2.54 10.07
N ARG A 39 -10.05 -2.77 9.00
CA ARG A 39 -11.44 -2.30 8.87
C ARG A 39 -12.29 -2.67 10.09
N ALA A 40 -12.14 -3.90 10.58
CA ALA A 40 -12.89 -4.40 11.74
C ALA A 40 -12.62 -3.58 13.02
N ASP A 41 -11.39 -3.08 13.21
CA ASP A 41 -11.06 -2.22 14.34
C ASP A 41 -11.68 -0.83 14.19
N ALA A 42 -11.67 -0.27 12.98
CA ALA A 42 -12.34 1.01 12.71
C ALA A 42 -13.86 0.90 12.93
N GLU A 43 -14.48 -0.19 12.47
CA GLU A 43 -15.90 -0.48 12.71
C GLU A 43 -16.21 -0.62 14.21
N ARG A 44 -15.36 -1.34 14.96
CA ARG A 44 -15.48 -1.50 16.42
C ARG A 44 -15.36 -0.17 17.18
N LEU A 45 -14.52 0.74 16.70
CA LEU A 45 -14.38 2.08 17.26
C LEU A 45 -15.52 3.02 16.86
N GLY A 46 -16.36 2.66 15.88
CA GLY A 46 -17.43 3.52 15.37
C GLY A 46 -16.92 4.78 14.66
N VAL A 47 -15.71 4.75 14.11
CA VAL A 47 -15.12 5.88 13.38
C VAL A 47 -15.46 5.82 11.89
N PRO A 48 -15.45 6.95 11.16
CA PRO A 48 -15.69 6.97 9.73
C PRO A 48 -14.68 6.11 8.95
N LEU A 49 -15.14 5.47 7.87
CA LEU A 49 -14.28 4.74 6.95
C LEU A 49 -14.02 5.64 5.73
N ASP A 50 -13.17 6.65 5.91
CA ASP A 50 -12.91 7.69 4.90
C ASP A 50 -12.38 7.08 3.58
N PHE A 51 -11.57 6.01 3.67
CA PHE A 51 -11.14 5.22 2.51
C PHE A 51 -10.88 3.75 2.88
N LEU A 52 -11.42 2.82 2.09
CA LEU A 52 -11.20 1.38 2.23
C LEU A 52 -10.17 0.88 1.24
N ALA A 53 -9.16 0.19 1.77
CA ALA A 53 -7.99 -0.20 1.01
C ALA A 53 -7.56 -1.64 1.27
N ARG A 54 -6.74 -2.14 0.35
CA ARG A 54 -5.89 -3.30 0.54
C ARG A 54 -4.44 -2.89 0.50
N ARG A 55 -3.65 -3.57 1.31
CA ARG A 55 -2.21 -3.35 1.39
C ARG A 55 -1.47 -4.30 0.45
N ILE A 56 -0.62 -3.76 -0.39
CA ILE A 56 0.39 -4.49 -1.16
C ILE A 56 1.76 -4.15 -0.57
N ILE A 57 2.47 -5.16 -0.08
CA ILE A 57 3.81 -5.01 0.49
C ILE A 57 4.83 -5.25 -0.63
N LEU A 58 5.71 -4.28 -0.90
CA LEU A 58 6.82 -4.45 -1.82
C LEU A 58 7.97 -5.17 -1.11
N THR A 59 8.13 -6.46 -1.37
CA THR A 59 9.14 -7.32 -0.73
C THR A 59 10.48 -7.31 -1.45
N VAL A 60 10.75 -6.30 -2.28
CA VAL A 60 11.96 -6.29 -3.11
C VAL A 60 13.15 -5.89 -2.24
N HIS A 61 14.00 -6.86 -1.91
CA HIS A 61 15.33 -6.65 -1.31
C HIS A 61 16.32 -6.15 -2.37
N SER A 62 16.03 -5.02 -3.00
CA SER A 62 17.01 -4.34 -3.83
C SER A 62 17.23 -3.01 -3.15
N ASP A 63 18.48 -2.74 -2.80
CA ASP A 63 18.96 -1.62 -2.01
C ASP A 63 18.01 -0.42 -1.95
N LEU A 64 17.93 0.22 -0.79
CA LEU A 64 17.35 1.56 -0.58
C LEU A 64 17.76 2.59 -1.68
N ALA A 65 18.76 2.28 -2.50
CA ALA A 65 19.30 2.99 -3.65
C ALA A 65 18.71 2.61 -5.05
N ALA A 66 17.71 1.72 -5.17
CA ALA A 66 17.07 1.40 -6.45
C ALA A 66 16.12 2.55 -6.89
N VAL A 67 16.72 3.69 -7.24
CA VAL A 67 16.05 4.86 -7.79
C VAL A 67 15.10 4.42 -8.91
N GLY A 68 13.81 4.75 -8.76
CA GLY A 68 12.81 4.54 -9.80
C GLY A 68 11.88 3.33 -9.64
N MET A 69 12.08 2.45 -8.65
CA MET A 69 11.12 1.35 -8.41
C MET A 69 9.71 1.90 -8.10
N MET A 70 9.61 2.82 -7.14
CA MET A 70 8.35 3.49 -6.80
C MET A 70 7.75 4.26 -7.98
N ALA A 71 8.59 4.91 -8.80
CA ALA A 71 8.12 5.60 -10.00
C ALA A 71 7.47 4.64 -11.00
N ARG A 72 8.10 3.48 -11.27
CA ARG A 72 7.55 2.47 -12.17
C ARG A 72 6.22 1.90 -11.66
N VAL A 73 6.13 1.66 -10.34
CA VAL A 73 4.89 1.18 -9.73
C VAL A 73 3.79 2.22 -9.81
N ALA A 74 4.09 3.49 -9.47
CA ALA A 74 3.16 4.59 -9.58
C ALA A 74 2.68 4.81 -11.02
N THR A 75 3.57 4.75 -12.01
CA THR A 75 3.20 4.85 -13.44
C THR A 75 2.28 3.72 -13.87
N ALA A 76 2.54 2.48 -13.44
CA ALA A 76 1.66 1.35 -13.77
C ALA A 76 0.26 1.50 -13.16
N LEU A 77 0.18 1.95 -11.90
CA LEU A 77 -1.08 2.22 -11.19
C LEU A 77 -1.86 3.37 -11.84
N ALA A 78 -1.18 4.47 -12.17
CA ALA A 78 -1.78 5.60 -12.86
C ALA A 78 -2.30 5.21 -14.26
N GLY A 79 -1.54 4.40 -15.01
CA GLY A 79 -1.96 3.89 -16.32
C GLY A 79 -3.19 2.97 -16.26
N ALA A 80 -3.45 2.34 -15.11
CA ALA A 80 -4.65 1.55 -14.85
C ALA A 80 -5.81 2.37 -14.24
N GLY A 81 -5.60 3.67 -13.98
CA GLY A 81 -6.60 4.53 -13.33
C GLY A 81 -6.81 4.24 -11.84
N ILE A 82 -5.85 3.57 -11.19
CA ILE A 82 -6.00 3.10 -9.81
C ILE A 82 -5.23 4.02 -8.87
N PRO A 83 -5.89 4.64 -7.87
CA PRO A 83 -5.21 5.46 -6.88
C PRO A 83 -4.31 4.60 -5.99
N CYS A 84 -3.21 5.18 -5.53
CA CYS A 84 -2.25 4.49 -4.68
C CYS A 84 -1.71 5.42 -3.61
N ASN A 85 -1.96 5.06 -2.35
CA ASN A 85 -1.40 5.73 -1.19
C ASN A 85 -0.18 4.93 -0.74
N ALA A 86 1.02 5.46 -0.99
CA ALA A 86 2.28 4.80 -0.61
C ALA A 86 2.75 5.24 0.77
N VAL A 87 3.23 4.28 1.57
CA VAL A 87 3.86 4.49 2.87
C VAL A 87 5.19 3.76 2.88
N ALA A 88 6.28 4.50 3.01
CA ALA A 88 7.62 3.92 3.13
C ALA A 88 7.84 3.37 4.54
N GLY A 89 8.19 2.09 4.64
CA GLY A 89 8.62 1.46 5.87
C GLY A 89 10.13 1.24 5.88
N ALA A 90 10.72 1.09 7.07
CA ALA A 90 12.16 0.84 7.19
C ALA A 90 12.61 -0.48 6.53
N TYR A 91 11.71 -1.46 6.42
CA TYR A 91 11.98 -2.75 5.78
C TYR A 91 11.38 -2.86 4.38
N HIS A 92 10.14 -2.38 4.22
CA HIS A 92 9.37 -2.53 3.00
C HIS A 92 8.47 -1.32 2.78
N ASP A 93 8.24 -1.00 1.51
CA ASP A 93 7.19 -0.06 1.13
C ASP A 93 5.83 -0.76 1.17
N HIS A 94 4.83 0.00 1.61
CA HIS A 94 3.44 -0.42 1.72
C HIS A 94 2.59 0.44 0.78
N LEU A 95 1.91 -0.19 -0.16
CA LEU A 95 1.00 0.48 -1.08
C LEU A 95 -0.43 0.16 -0.69
N PHE A 96 -1.26 1.18 -0.50
CA PHE A 96 -2.68 1.04 -0.24
C PHE A 96 -3.45 1.42 -1.49
N VAL A 97 -4.20 0.46 -2.02
CA VAL A 97 -5.05 0.61 -3.21
C VAL A 97 -6.50 0.30 -2.84
N PRO A 98 -7.51 0.77 -3.59
CA PRO A 98 -8.91 0.46 -3.30
C PRO A 98 -9.14 -1.05 -3.18
N ASP A 99 -9.98 -1.45 -2.22
CA ASP A 99 -10.27 -2.87 -1.96
C ASP A 99 -10.73 -3.63 -3.22
N ALA A 100 -11.58 -2.99 -4.02
CA ALA A 100 -12.12 -3.54 -5.26
C ALA A 100 -11.04 -3.85 -6.32
N ASP A 101 -9.93 -3.10 -6.35
CA ASP A 101 -8.91 -3.18 -7.40
C ASP A 101 -7.68 -4.01 -7.00
N ALA A 102 -7.63 -4.44 -5.75
CA ALA A 102 -6.43 -4.99 -5.13
C ALA A 102 -5.91 -6.29 -5.76
N ALA A 103 -6.83 -7.18 -6.16
CA ALA A 103 -6.47 -8.45 -6.79
C ALA A 103 -5.85 -8.23 -8.18
N ALA A 104 -6.45 -7.35 -8.98
CA ALA A 104 -5.93 -6.96 -10.29
C ALA A 104 -4.54 -6.33 -10.16
N MET A 105 -4.34 -5.48 -9.15
CA MET A 105 -3.05 -4.83 -8.91
C MET A 105 -1.97 -5.77 -8.40
N ALA A 106 -2.32 -6.70 -7.52
CA ALA A 106 -1.37 -7.71 -7.06
C ALA A 106 -0.86 -8.60 -8.21
N ALA A 107 -1.62 -8.74 -9.31
CA ALA A 107 -1.15 -9.38 -10.52
C ALA A 107 -0.22 -8.46 -11.33
N ALA A 108 -0.60 -7.20 -11.55
CA ALA A 108 0.20 -6.24 -12.32
C ALA A 108 1.55 -5.90 -11.66
N ALA A 109 1.60 -5.83 -10.33
CA ALA A 109 2.82 -5.53 -9.56
C ALA A 109 3.89 -6.66 -9.62
N ARG A 110 3.54 -7.87 -10.09
CA ARG A 110 4.51 -8.97 -10.28
C ARG A 110 5.31 -8.86 -11.58
N GLY A 111 4.98 -7.89 -12.45
CA GLY A 111 5.54 -7.78 -13.79
C GLY A 111 5.09 -8.91 -14.71
N PRO A 112 5.29 -8.80 -16.04
CA PRO A 112 4.95 -9.87 -16.96
C PRO A 112 5.80 -11.13 -16.68
N PRO A 113 5.22 -12.35 -16.80
CA PRO A 113 6.00 -13.58 -16.68
C PRO A 113 7.01 -13.67 -17.83
N GLY A 114 8.30 -13.63 -17.50
CA GLY A 114 9.39 -14.00 -18.41
C GLY A 114 9.91 -12.88 -19.33
N ALA A 115 10.81 -12.04 -18.82
CA ALA A 115 11.87 -11.50 -19.66
C ALA A 115 12.82 -12.65 -20.03
N ARG A 116 12.47 -13.36 -21.11
CA ARG A 116 13.32 -14.38 -21.74
C ARG A 116 14.70 -13.76 -21.99
N ARG A 117 15.72 -14.25 -21.28
CA ARG A 117 17.12 -13.89 -21.52
C ARG A 117 17.40 -14.05 -23.00
N MET A 118 17.60 -12.93 -23.69
CA MET A 118 18.08 -12.92 -25.06
C MET A 118 19.50 -13.50 -25.01
N ARG A 119 19.65 -14.76 -25.40
CA ARG A 119 20.96 -15.40 -25.54
C ARG A 119 21.70 -14.58 -26.61
N SER A 120 22.85 -14.03 -26.24
CA SER A 120 23.79 -13.40 -27.15
C SER A 120 24.22 -14.43 -28.19
N SER A 121 23.73 -14.25 -29.42
CA SER A 121 24.29 -14.92 -30.59
C SER A 121 25.59 -14.23 -30.94
N THR A 122 26.70 -14.70 -30.36
CA THR A 122 28.02 -14.39 -30.88
C THR A 122 28.22 -15.24 -32.14
N ARG A 123 28.23 -14.60 -33.30
CA ARG A 123 28.94 -15.07 -34.49
C ARG A 123 30.26 -14.35 -34.55
#